data_AF-A0A1Y6FIC1-F1
#
_entry.id   AF-A0A1Y6FIC1-F1
#
_cell.length_a   1.000
_cell.length_b   1.000
_cell.length_c   1.000
_cell.angle_alpha   90.00
_cell.angle_beta   90.00
_cell.angle_gamma   90.00
#
_symmetry.space_group_name_H-M   'P 1'
#
loop_
_entity.id
_entity.type
_entity.pdbx_description
1 polymer ?
#
loop_
_entity_poly.entity_id
_entity_poly.type
_entity_poly.pdbx_seq_one_letter_code
_entity_poly.pdbx_strand_id
1 'polypeptide(L)'
;MSDALTLPAETRERAGKGASRALRREGRVPAVIYGGKEEPTMIHVEAKELVRQLGTGHFMNSIVTIEVDGKSVRTLPKDVALHPVTDRPEHVDFFRLAKGAKVEVSVPVIFANEEASPGLKKGGVLNVVRHELELVCDADKIPNEIEIDVTGKEVGDSIHVSEVTLPEGSESAITDRDFTIATLVAPSALKKSEGAEGEEDEEVDADAVPATEQGEDADAAEEQEEKSED
;
A
#
# COMPACT_ATOMS: atom_id res chain seq x y z
N MET A 1 15.37 -14.65 -7.47
CA MET A 1 15.75 -15.60 -6.40
C MET A 1 15.53 -14.86 -5.10
N SER A 2 14.59 -15.30 -4.27
CA SER A 2 14.24 -14.64 -3.02
C SER A 2 15.41 -14.80 -2.04
N ASP A 3 16.06 -13.71 -1.64
CA ASP A 3 17.08 -13.76 -0.59
C ASP A 3 16.39 -14.14 0.73
N ALA A 4 16.84 -15.24 1.34
CA ALA A 4 16.26 -15.71 2.60
C ALA A 4 16.67 -14.76 3.73
N LEU A 5 15.77 -13.85 4.11
CA LEU A 5 15.97 -12.94 5.23
C LEU A 5 15.82 -13.71 6.54
N THR A 6 16.85 -13.74 7.37
CA THR A 6 16.79 -14.35 8.71
C THR A 6 16.39 -13.31 9.75
N LEU A 7 15.42 -13.64 10.60
CA LEU A 7 14.98 -12.78 11.69
C LEU A 7 14.94 -13.59 13.01
N PRO A 8 15.78 -13.24 14.01
CA PRO A 8 15.72 -13.85 15.32
C PRO A 8 14.44 -13.43 16.05
N ALA A 9 13.81 -14.40 16.69
CA ALA A 9 12.58 -14.20 17.44
C ALA A 9 12.61 -15.02 18.73
N GLU A 10 11.91 -14.52 19.74
CA GLU A 10 11.72 -15.21 21.01
C GLU A 10 10.22 -15.40 21.23
N THR A 11 9.84 -16.53 21.84
CA THR A 11 8.45 -16.80 22.20
C THR A 11 7.98 -15.88 23.31
N ARG A 12 6.71 -15.49 23.27
CA ARG A 12 6.07 -14.71 24.34
C ARG A 12 4.99 -15.53 25.03
N GLU A 13 5.08 -15.60 26.35
CA GLU A 13 4.09 -16.31 27.17
C GLU A 13 2.83 -15.44 27.42
N ARG A 14 3.02 -14.12 27.55
CA ARG A 14 1.94 -13.19 27.93
C ARG A 14 1.35 -12.48 26.71
N ALA A 15 0.07 -12.75 26.44
CA ALA A 15 -0.73 -12.02 25.47
C ALA A 15 -1.40 -10.77 26.09
N GLY A 16 -1.76 -9.79 25.25
CA GLY A 16 -2.63 -8.68 25.64
C GLY A 16 -1.99 -7.28 25.56
N LYS A 17 -2.84 -6.26 25.69
CA LYS A 17 -2.50 -4.84 25.47
C LYS A 17 -1.34 -4.34 26.36
N GLY A 18 -1.27 -4.78 27.61
CA GLY A 18 -0.22 -4.38 28.54
C GLY A 18 1.16 -4.93 28.19
N ALA A 19 1.23 -6.23 27.89
CA ALA A 19 2.47 -6.91 27.51
C ALA A 19 3.03 -6.37 26.18
N SER A 20 2.18 -6.21 25.16
CA SER A 20 2.58 -5.65 23.87
C SER A 20 3.11 -4.21 24.00
N ARG A 21 2.53 -3.39 24.87
CA ARG A 21 3.03 -2.02 25.13
C ARG A 21 4.38 -2.02 25.84
N ALA A 22 4.62 -2.95 26.77
CA ALA A 22 5.91 -3.08 27.44
C ALA A 22 7.01 -3.48 26.44
N LEU A 23 6.77 -4.50 25.63
CA LEU A 23 7.71 -4.95 24.58
C LEU A 23 8.08 -3.82 23.61
N ARG A 24 7.09 -3.02 23.17
CA ARG A 24 7.38 -1.86 22.32
C ARG A 24 8.20 -0.78 23.02
N ARG A 25 8.07 -0.59 24.33
CA ARG A 25 8.96 0.33 25.06
C ARG A 25 10.39 -0.19 25.15
N GLU A 26 10.56 -1.50 25.20
CA GLU A 26 11.85 -2.20 25.23
C GLU A 26 12.50 -2.34 23.84
N GLY A 27 11.88 -1.79 22.79
CA GLY A 27 12.44 -1.87 21.43
C GLY A 27 12.14 -3.19 20.71
N ARG A 28 11.20 -4.00 21.21
CA ARG A 28 10.75 -5.23 20.57
C ARG A 28 9.36 -5.05 19.94
N VAL A 29 9.10 -5.72 18.82
CA VAL A 29 7.82 -5.70 18.11
C VAL A 29 7.13 -7.03 18.33
N PRO A 30 5.90 -7.06 18.88
CA PRO A 30 5.11 -8.27 18.94
C PRO A 30 4.76 -8.76 17.54
N ALA A 31 4.84 -10.07 17.32
CA ALA A 31 4.46 -10.70 16.07
C ALA A 31 3.72 -12.02 16.31
N VAL A 32 3.10 -12.55 15.26
CA VAL A 32 2.39 -13.83 15.28
C VAL A 32 2.77 -14.64 14.05
N ILE A 33 3.13 -15.91 14.26
CA ILE A 33 3.27 -16.88 13.19
C ILE A 33 2.01 -17.73 13.16
N TYR A 34 1.31 -17.80 12.03
CA TYR A 34 0.12 -18.64 11.87
C TYR A 34 0.15 -19.38 10.52
N GLY A 35 -0.81 -20.28 10.32
CA GLY A 35 -0.91 -21.08 9.10
C GLY A 35 -0.20 -22.43 9.20
N GLY A 36 -0.23 -23.19 8.10
CA GLY A 36 0.39 -24.52 8.04
C GLY A 36 -0.32 -25.62 8.84
N LYS A 37 -1.61 -25.44 9.20
CA LYS A 37 -2.39 -26.35 10.06
C LYS A 37 -1.83 -26.55 11.47
N GLU A 38 -0.95 -25.65 11.91
CA GLU A 38 -0.41 -25.61 13.27
C GLU A 38 -1.05 -24.47 14.07
N GLU A 39 -0.94 -24.55 15.40
CA GLU A 39 -1.41 -23.49 16.29
C GLU A 39 -0.60 -22.19 16.11
N PRO A 40 -1.24 -21.01 16.17
CA PRO A 40 -0.55 -19.74 16.09
C PRO A 40 0.50 -19.59 17.19
N THR A 41 1.73 -19.27 16.80
CA THR A 41 2.84 -19.04 17.73
C THR A 41 3.00 -17.55 17.97
N MET A 42 2.88 -17.13 19.23
CA MET A 42 3.12 -15.76 19.63
C MET A 42 4.60 -15.53 19.85
N ILE A 43 5.17 -14.56 19.12
CA ILE A 43 6.59 -14.22 19.19
C ILE A 43 6.79 -12.71 19.36
N HIS A 44 8.03 -12.30 19.60
CA HIS A 44 8.46 -10.92 19.39
C HIS A 44 9.83 -10.87 18.74
N VAL A 45 10.07 -9.78 18.01
CA VAL A 45 11.24 -9.59 17.16
C VAL A 45 11.89 -8.24 17.47
N GLU A 46 13.18 -8.09 17.18
CA GLU A 46 13.87 -6.82 17.41
C GLU A 46 13.39 -5.75 16.42
N ALA A 47 12.96 -4.58 16.93
CA ALA A 47 12.42 -3.53 16.06
C ALA A 47 13.46 -3.00 15.06
N LYS A 48 14.72 -2.92 15.46
CA LYS A 48 15.80 -2.35 14.62
C LYS A 48 16.07 -3.22 13.40
N GLU A 49 16.12 -4.54 13.59
CA GLU A 49 16.30 -5.49 12.49
C GLU A 49 15.09 -5.51 11.57
N LEU A 50 13.89 -5.45 12.15
CA LEU A 50 12.65 -5.40 11.38
C LEU A 50 12.57 -4.14 10.51
N VAL A 51 12.89 -2.96 11.07
CA VAL A 51 12.94 -1.70 10.30
C VAL A 51 13.98 -1.77 9.18
N ARG A 52 15.16 -2.37 9.43
CA ARG A 52 16.18 -2.56 8.39
C ARG A 52 15.64 -3.41 7.24
N GLN A 53 14.94 -4.50 7.54
CA GLN A 53 14.38 -5.38 6.52
C GLN A 53 13.22 -4.71 5.78
N LEU A 54 12.32 -4.00 6.48
CA LEU A 54 11.25 -3.21 5.87
C LEU A 54 11.79 -2.15 4.90
N GLY A 55 12.86 -1.46 5.27
CA GLY A 55 13.49 -0.42 4.44
C GLY A 55 14.09 -0.93 3.14
N THR A 56 14.17 -2.25 2.91
CA THR A 56 14.61 -2.81 1.63
C THR A 56 13.54 -2.69 0.54
N GLY A 57 12.27 -2.45 0.89
CA GLY A 57 11.15 -2.41 -0.07
C GLY A 57 10.64 -3.78 -0.52
N HIS A 58 11.37 -4.87 -0.23
CA HIS A 58 11.06 -6.24 -0.68
C HIS A 58 10.63 -7.13 0.48
N PHE A 59 10.32 -6.57 1.65
CA PHE A 59 10.05 -7.38 2.83
C PHE A 59 8.77 -8.22 2.68
N MET A 60 7.70 -7.63 2.14
CA MET A 60 6.38 -8.27 2.04
C MET A 60 6.32 -9.42 1.03
N ASN A 61 7.22 -9.45 0.05
CA ASN A 61 7.30 -10.49 -0.97
C ASN A 61 8.54 -11.39 -0.82
N SER A 62 9.33 -11.21 0.23
CA SER A 62 10.47 -12.06 0.53
C SER A 62 10.14 -13.14 1.55
N ILE A 63 10.79 -14.30 1.39
CA ILE A 63 10.69 -15.38 2.36
C ILE A 63 11.55 -15.04 3.57
N VAL A 64 10.91 -14.95 4.74
CA VAL A 64 11.58 -14.68 6.01
C VAL A 64 11.69 -15.97 6.80
N THR A 65 12.92 -16.34 7.15
CA THR A 65 13.21 -17.45 8.05
C THR A 65 13.24 -16.90 9.47
N ILE A 66 12.26 -17.30 10.29
CA ILE A 66 12.19 -16.89 11.69
C ILE A 66 12.85 -17.97 12.54
N GLU A 67 13.84 -17.58 13.33
CA GLU A 67 14.48 -18.44 14.30
C GLU A 67 13.80 -18.27 15.65
N VAL A 68 13.07 -19.29 16.11
CA VAL A 68 12.35 -19.30 17.39
C VAL A 68 12.88 -20.45 18.23
N ASP A 69 13.50 -20.15 19.37
CA ASP A 69 13.99 -21.15 20.35
C ASP A 69 14.85 -22.27 19.71
N GLY A 70 15.69 -21.90 18.74
CA GLY A 70 16.56 -22.83 18.00
C GLY A 70 15.89 -23.58 16.84
N LYS A 71 14.62 -23.29 16.52
CA LYS A 71 13.91 -23.83 15.36
C LYS A 71 13.78 -22.76 14.27
N SER A 72 14.18 -23.11 13.05
CA SER A 72 13.99 -22.27 11.86
C SER A 72 12.63 -22.54 11.22
N VAL A 73 11.78 -21.53 11.10
CA VAL A 73 10.47 -21.60 10.44
C VAL A 73 10.48 -20.71 9.20
N ARG A 74 10.17 -21.27 8.02
CA ARG A 74 9.98 -20.49 6.80
C ARG A 74 8.61 -19.83 6.82
N THR A 75 8.61 -18.51 6.67
CA THR A 75 7.40 -17.70 6.70
C THR A 75 7.39 -16.63 5.61
N LEU A 76 6.21 -16.12 5.32
CA LEU A 76 5.97 -14.96 4.47
C LEU A 76 5.33 -13.86 5.33
N PRO A 77 5.86 -12.62 5.36
CA PRO A 77 5.17 -11.50 5.99
C PRO A 77 3.87 -11.22 5.24
N LYS A 78 2.74 -11.25 5.94
CA LYS A 78 1.43 -10.99 5.33
C LYS A 78 0.95 -9.58 5.58
N ASP A 79 1.23 -9.04 6.76
CA ASP A 79 0.86 -7.68 7.14
C ASP A 79 1.83 -7.11 8.17
N VAL A 80 2.00 -5.79 8.13
CA VAL A 80 2.84 -5.00 9.04
C VAL A 80 2.05 -3.77 9.44
N ALA A 81 1.63 -3.73 10.70
CA ALA A 81 1.00 -2.55 11.26
C ALA A 81 2.08 -1.52 11.61
N LEU A 82 2.03 -0.36 10.95
CA LEU A 82 2.90 0.78 11.24
C LEU A 82 2.15 1.82 12.07
N HIS A 83 2.88 2.51 12.95
CA HIS A 83 2.34 3.62 13.71
C HIS A 83 2.13 4.83 12.77
N PRO A 84 0.91 5.41 12.66
CA PRO A 84 0.55 6.35 11.59
C PRO A 84 1.33 7.67 11.57
N VAL A 85 1.97 8.04 12.70
CA VAL A 85 2.76 9.28 12.82
C VAL A 85 4.27 9.04 12.82
N THR A 86 4.72 7.86 13.26
CA THR A 86 6.16 7.61 13.50
C THR A 86 6.73 6.53 12.59
N ASP A 87 5.88 5.93 11.76
CA ASP A 87 6.14 4.77 10.90
C ASP A 87 6.83 3.61 11.63
N ARG A 88 6.70 3.59 12.95
CA ARG A 88 7.30 2.56 13.78
C ARG A 88 6.46 1.28 13.65
N PRO A 89 7.07 0.12 13.36
CA PRO A 89 6.34 -1.14 13.33
C PRO A 89 5.77 -1.49 14.71
N GLU A 90 4.46 -1.69 14.77
CA GLU A 90 3.71 -2.03 15.97
C GLU A 90 3.38 -3.52 16.06
N HIS A 91 3.13 -4.17 14.92
CA HIS A 91 2.80 -5.58 14.83
C HIS A 91 3.21 -6.13 13.47
N VAL A 92 3.59 -7.41 13.43
CA VAL A 92 3.86 -8.11 12.17
C VAL A 92 3.23 -9.50 12.18
N ASP A 93 2.60 -9.82 11.06
CA ASP A 93 1.93 -11.07 10.81
C ASP A 93 2.76 -11.92 9.86
N PHE A 94 3.11 -13.13 10.30
CA PHE A 94 3.88 -14.09 9.52
C PHE A 94 3.04 -15.31 9.20
N PHE A 95 2.95 -15.62 7.90
CA PHE A 95 2.27 -16.80 7.40
C PHE A 95 3.27 -17.94 7.17
N ARG A 96 3.05 -19.10 7.80
CA ARG A 96 3.90 -20.28 7.68
C ARG A 96 3.75 -20.92 6.31
N LEU A 97 4.87 -21.05 5.59
CA LEU A 97 4.89 -21.63 4.26
C LEU A 97 5.10 -23.14 4.33
N ALA A 98 4.17 -23.91 3.77
CA ALA A 98 4.38 -25.32 3.47
C ALA A 98 5.16 -25.45 2.14
N LYS A 99 5.96 -26.51 2.01
CA LYS A 99 6.69 -26.79 0.76
C LYS A 99 5.68 -27.00 -0.39
N GLY A 100 5.85 -26.25 -1.48
CA GLY A 100 4.99 -26.35 -2.67
C GLY A 100 3.59 -25.73 -2.52
N ALA A 101 3.36 -24.87 -1.52
CA ALA A 101 2.11 -24.11 -1.43
C ALA A 101 2.12 -22.94 -2.42
N LYS A 102 0.97 -22.71 -3.07
CA LYS A 102 0.69 -21.45 -3.78
C LYS A 102 0.31 -20.38 -2.76
N VAL A 103 0.84 -19.17 -2.93
CA VAL A 103 0.61 -18.03 -2.05
C VAL A 103 0.22 -16.78 -2.84
N GLU A 104 -0.66 -15.99 -2.24
CA GLU A 104 -1.05 -14.67 -2.72
C GLU A 104 -0.15 -13.61 -2.10
N VAL A 105 0.59 -12.90 -2.95
CA VAL A 105 1.61 -11.92 -2.58
C VAL A 105 1.37 -10.63 -3.36
N SER A 106 1.49 -9.50 -2.68
CA SER A 106 1.53 -8.18 -3.32
C SER A 106 2.98 -7.88 -3.71
N VAL A 107 3.23 -7.71 -5.01
CA VAL A 107 4.57 -7.47 -5.56
C VAL A 107 4.63 -6.06 -6.11
N PRO A 108 5.65 -5.24 -5.75
CA PRO A 108 5.78 -3.89 -6.24
C PRO A 108 6.08 -3.86 -7.75
N VAL A 109 5.57 -2.82 -8.39
CA VAL A 109 5.74 -2.57 -9.82
C VAL A 109 6.79 -1.48 -10.03
N ILE A 110 7.72 -1.72 -10.95
CA ILE A 110 8.72 -0.75 -11.37
C ILE A 110 8.58 -0.54 -12.87
N PHE A 111 8.72 0.71 -13.30
CA PHE A 111 8.66 1.06 -14.71
C PHE A 111 10.09 1.16 -15.26
N ALA A 112 10.33 0.49 -16.37
CA ALA A 112 11.60 0.49 -17.05
C ALA A 112 11.51 1.20 -18.40
N ASN A 113 12.67 1.66 -18.88
CA ASN A 113 12.80 2.40 -20.14
C ASN A 113 11.94 3.67 -20.20
N GLU A 114 11.78 4.38 -19.08
CA GLU A 114 11.08 5.67 -19.03
C GLU A 114 11.62 6.66 -20.06
N GLU A 115 12.93 6.66 -20.28
CA GLU A 115 13.59 7.50 -21.28
C GLU A 115 13.22 7.12 -22.73
N ALA A 116 12.79 5.90 -23.00
CA ALA A 116 12.40 5.44 -24.33
C ALA A 116 10.93 5.73 -24.66
N SER A 117 10.14 6.22 -23.70
CA SER A 117 8.74 6.62 -23.93
C SER A 117 8.67 8.00 -24.61
N PRO A 118 8.08 8.10 -25.81
CA PRO A 118 7.80 9.38 -26.45
C PRO A 118 6.90 10.28 -25.60
N GLY A 119 5.96 9.69 -24.85
CA GLY A 119 5.03 10.43 -24.02
C GLY A 119 5.69 11.08 -22.79
N LEU A 120 6.60 10.37 -22.11
CA LEU A 120 7.38 10.96 -21.02
C LEU A 120 8.36 12.03 -21.54
N LYS A 121 8.99 11.80 -22.68
CA LYS A 121 9.86 12.80 -23.35
C LYS A 121 9.14 14.08 -23.75
N LYS A 122 7.85 13.99 -24.12
CA LYS A 122 6.99 15.14 -24.43
C LYS A 122 6.49 15.89 -23.18
N GLY A 123 6.94 15.49 -21.98
CA GLY A 123 6.53 16.09 -20.71
C GLY A 123 5.27 15.45 -20.10
N GLY A 124 4.86 14.28 -20.57
CA GLY A 124 3.81 13.48 -19.94
C GLY A 124 4.19 13.08 -18.51
N VAL A 125 3.18 12.89 -17.67
CA VAL A 125 3.33 12.42 -16.29
C VAL A 125 2.83 10.98 -16.21
N LEU A 126 3.67 10.08 -15.71
CA LEU A 126 3.26 8.72 -15.39
C LEU A 126 2.43 8.74 -14.12
N ASN A 127 1.14 8.44 -14.26
CA ASN A 127 0.23 8.27 -13.14
C ASN A 127 0.07 6.78 -12.83
N VAL A 128 0.73 6.32 -11.77
CA VAL A 128 0.65 4.93 -11.31
C VAL A 128 -0.63 4.77 -10.49
N VAL A 129 -1.58 3.99 -11.00
CA VAL A 129 -2.86 3.73 -10.33
C VAL A 129 -2.68 2.66 -9.24
N ARG A 130 -1.80 1.69 -9.50
CA ARG A 130 -1.46 0.62 -8.56
C ARG A 130 0.04 0.46 -8.47
N HIS A 131 0.57 0.69 -7.28
CA HIS A 131 2.00 0.50 -6.99
C HIS A 131 2.39 -0.97 -6.77
N GLU A 132 1.39 -1.82 -6.49
CA GLU A 132 1.57 -3.23 -6.21
C GLU A 132 0.56 -4.06 -7.02
N LEU A 133 0.97 -5.26 -7.42
CA LEU A 133 0.13 -6.25 -8.07
C LEU A 133 0.00 -7.50 -7.20
N GLU A 134 -1.24 -7.93 -7.00
CA GLU A 134 -1.55 -9.18 -6.32
C GLU A 134 -1.32 -10.35 -7.28
N LEU A 135 -0.35 -11.19 -6.95
CA LEU A 135 0.02 -12.38 -7.72
C LEU A 135 -0.17 -13.65 -6.89
N VAL A 136 -0.67 -14.70 -7.54
CA VAL A 136 -0.64 -16.08 -7.04
C VAL A 136 0.59 -16.75 -7.63
N CYS A 137 1.56 -17.08 -6.79
CA CYS A 137 2.78 -17.75 -7.23
C CYS A 137 3.18 -18.88 -6.27
N ASP A 138 4.05 -19.76 -6.75
CA ASP A 138 4.66 -20.77 -5.90
C ASP A 138 5.56 -20.10 -4.86
N ALA A 139 5.51 -20.57 -3.62
CA ALA A 139 6.29 -20.00 -2.51
C ALA A 139 7.80 -19.94 -2.76
N ASP A 140 8.35 -20.80 -3.63
CA ASP A 140 9.79 -20.82 -3.96
C ASP A 140 10.15 -19.93 -5.17
N LYS A 141 9.16 -19.37 -5.89
CA LYS A 141 9.34 -18.57 -7.11
C LYS A 141 8.75 -17.16 -7.00
N ILE A 142 8.67 -16.61 -5.80
CA ILE A 142 8.11 -15.26 -5.60
C ILE A 142 9.05 -14.22 -6.25
N PRO A 143 8.55 -13.39 -7.18
CA PRO A 143 9.34 -12.31 -7.77
C PRO A 143 9.48 -11.13 -6.80
N ASN A 144 10.64 -10.47 -6.84
CA ASN A 144 10.93 -9.30 -5.99
C ASN A 144 10.25 -8.04 -6.53
N GLU A 145 10.18 -7.90 -7.84
CA GLU A 145 9.62 -6.73 -8.53
C GLU A 145 9.07 -7.18 -9.88
N ILE A 146 8.11 -6.42 -10.40
CA ILE A 146 7.56 -6.60 -11.75
C ILE A 146 7.99 -5.40 -12.56
N GLU A 147 8.83 -5.66 -13.57
CA GLU A 147 9.30 -4.64 -14.49
C GLU A 147 8.27 -4.46 -15.62
N ILE A 148 7.75 -3.25 -15.76
CA ILE A 148 6.83 -2.86 -16.84
C ILE A 148 7.59 -1.95 -17.80
N ASP A 149 7.75 -2.41 -19.03
CA ASP A 149 8.36 -1.63 -20.11
C ASP A 149 7.38 -0.55 -20.61
N VAL A 150 7.80 0.72 -20.57
CA VAL A 150 7.01 1.85 -21.10
C VAL A 150 7.49 2.34 -22.47
N THR A 151 8.37 1.58 -23.13
CA THR A 151 8.89 1.92 -24.46
C THR A 151 7.76 2.13 -25.48
N GLY A 152 7.82 3.26 -26.20
CA GLY A 152 6.88 3.55 -27.29
C GLY A 152 5.48 4.03 -26.86
N LYS A 153 5.19 4.11 -25.56
CA LYS A 153 3.90 4.62 -25.06
C LYS A 153 3.77 6.13 -25.23
N GLU A 154 2.60 6.59 -25.68
CA GLU A 154 2.28 7.99 -25.92
C GLU A 154 1.46 8.61 -24.78
N VAL A 155 1.31 9.93 -24.82
CA VAL A 155 0.46 10.66 -23.88
C VAL A 155 -1.00 10.28 -24.15
N GLY A 156 -1.71 9.82 -23.11
CA GLY A 156 -3.08 9.30 -23.20
C GLY A 156 -3.16 7.78 -23.11
N ASP A 157 -2.04 7.07 -23.27
CA ASP A 157 -2.04 5.61 -23.20
C ASP A 157 -2.25 5.10 -21.77
N SER A 158 -2.92 3.95 -21.68
CA SER A 158 -3.14 3.21 -20.45
C SER A 158 -2.44 1.86 -20.53
N ILE A 159 -1.73 1.47 -19.48
CA ILE A 159 -1.09 0.17 -19.35
C ILE A 159 -2.01 -0.73 -18.56
N HIS A 160 -2.44 -1.81 -19.19
CA HIS A 160 -3.32 -2.83 -18.61
C HIS A 160 -2.52 -4.05 -18.16
N VAL A 161 -3.09 -4.84 -17.25
CA VAL A 161 -2.45 -6.06 -16.72
C VAL A 161 -2.23 -7.09 -17.81
N SER A 162 -3.16 -7.16 -18.77
CA SER A 162 -3.07 -8.06 -19.93
C SER A 162 -1.83 -7.82 -20.80
N GLU A 163 -1.27 -6.60 -20.78
CA GLU A 163 -0.09 -6.21 -21.56
C GLU A 163 1.23 -6.48 -20.80
N VAL A 164 1.17 -6.82 -19.51
CA VAL A 164 2.36 -7.02 -18.67
C VAL A 164 2.86 -8.45 -18.77
N THR A 165 4.16 -8.59 -18.99
CA THR A 165 4.85 -9.88 -18.95
C THR A 165 5.02 -10.34 -17.50
N LEU A 166 4.13 -11.23 -17.05
CA LEU A 166 4.25 -11.86 -15.74
C LEU A 166 5.39 -12.89 -15.71
N PRO A 167 6.20 -12.93 -14.62
CA PRO A 167 7.30 -13.88 -14.49
C PRO A 167 6.82 -15.33 -14.36
N GLU A 168 7.69 -16.28 -14.73
CA GLU A 168 7.36 -17.72 -14.79
C GLU A 168 6.79 -18.26 -13.47
N GLY A 169 5.59 -18.84 -13.53
CA GLY A 169 4.93 -19.45 -12.37
C GLY A 169 4.17 -18.45 -11.48
N SER A 170 3.96 -17.22 -11.96
CA SER A 170 3.04 -16.26 -11.36
C SER A 170 1.79 -16.07 -12.22
N GLU A 171 0.64 -16.11 -11.58
CA GLU A 171 -0.67 -15.80 -12.16
C GLU A 171 -1.21 -14.54 -11.47
N SER A 172 -1.90 -13.66 -12.20
CA SER A 172 -2.62 -12.55 -11.56
C SER A 172 -3.66 -13.13 -10.60
N ALA A 173 -3.70 -12.63 -9.36
CA ALA A 173 -4.73 -13.05 -8.41
C ALA A 173 -6.14 -12.61 -8.87
N ILE A 174 -6.21 -11.50 -9.60
CA ILE A 174 -7.43 -10.97 -10.18
C ILE A 174 -7.50 -11.37 -11.65
N THR A 175 -8.28 -12.40 -11.96
CA THR A 175 -8.48 -12.89 -13.34
C THR A 175 -9.81 -12.45 -13.95
N ASP A 176 -10.71 -11.86 -13.16
CA ASP A 176 -12.08 -11.52 -13.60
C ASP A 176 -12.13 -10.24 -14.46
N ARG A 177 -11.15 -9.35 -14.34
CA ARG A 177 -11.16 -8.05 -15.01
C ARG A 177 -9.77 -7.61 -15.41
N ASP A 178 -9.68 -6.96 -16.57
CA ASP A 178 -8.49 -6.24 -16.97
C ASP A 178 -8.52 -4.83 -16.37
N PHE A 179 -7.54 -4.53 -15.53
CA PHE A 179 -7.45 -3.25 -14.83
C PHE A 179 -6.21 -2.48 -15.25
N THR A 180 -6.30 -1.15 -15.12
CA THR A 180 -5.20 -0.26 -15.47
C THR A 180 -4.19 -0.18 -14.34
N ILE A 181 -2.91 -0.35 -14.66
CA ILE A 181 -1.79 -0.27 -13.72
C ILE A 181 -1.23 1.15 -13.69
N ALA A 182 -1.02 1.74 -14.87
CA ALA A 182 -0.55 3.10 -15.00
C ALA A 182 -1.16 3.77 -16.23
N THR A 183 -1.27 5.09 -16.19
CA THR A 183 -1.68 5.92 -17.31
C THR A 183 -0.67 7.01 -17.58
N LEU A 184 -0.44 7.33 -18.85
CA LEU A 184 0.38 8.47 -19.24
C LEU A 184 -0.54 9.67 -19.45
N VAL A 185 -0.42 10.69 -18.61
CA VAL A 185 -1.31 11.87 -18.65
C VAL A 185 -0.55 13.08 -19.20
N ALA A 186 -1.24 13.90 -19.99
CA ALA A 186 -0.69 15.17 -20.46
C ALA A 186 -0.40 16.11 -19.28
N PRO A 187 0.71 16.84 -19.29
CA PRO A 187 0.99 17.81 -18.24
C PRO A 187 -0.11 18.87 -18.20
N SER A 188 -0.50 19.27 -16.99
CA SER A 188 -1.56 20.25 -16.77
C SER A 188 -1.30 21.61 -17.43
N ALA A 189 -0.03 21.93 -17.74
CA ALA A 189 0.35 23.10 -18.52
C ALA A 189 -0.11 23.06 -19.99
N LEU A 190 -0.12 21.87 -20.62
CA LEU A 190 -0.64 21.69 -21.98
C LEU A 190 -2.17 21.62 -21.98
N LYS A 191 -2.77 21.00 -20.95
CA LYS A 191 -4.24 20.91 -20.82
C LYS A 191 -4.93 22.27 -20.69
N LYS A 192 -4.24 23.29 -20.14
CA LYS A 192 -4.72 24.68 -20.11
C LYS A 192 -4.63 25.39 -21.45
N SER A 193 -3.77 24.94 -22.37
CA SER A 193 -3.63 25.52 -23.71
C SER A 193 -4.78 25.08 -24.63
N GLU A 194 -5.27 23.84 -24.49
CA GLU A 194 -6.36 23.31 -25.32
C GLU A 194 -7.76 23.67 -24.76
N GLY A 195 -7.86 24.05 -23.49
CA GLY A 195 -9.11 24.51 -22.88
C GLY A 195 -9.42 26.00 -23.07
N ALA A 196 -8.58 26.75 -23.79
CA ALA A 196 -8.70 28.20 -23.97
C ALA A 196 -9.25 28.63 -25.34
N GLU A 197 -9.57 27.70 -26.25
CA GLU A 197 -10.12 27.99 -27.59
C GLU A 197 -11.62 27.67 -27.74
N GLY A 198 -12.36 27.56 -26.62
CA GLY A 198 -13.77 27.15 -26.64
C GLY A 198 -14.74 27.93 -25.75
N GLU A 199 -14.33 29.01 -25.10
CA GLU A 199 -15.21 29.85 -24.28
C GLU A 199 -14.94 31.33 -24.57
N GLU A 200 -15.55 31.85 -25.63
CA GLU A 200 -15.90 33.27 -25.73
C GLU A 200 -17.43 33.42 -25.62
N ASP A 201 -17.82 34.37 -24.80
CA ASP A 201 -19.13 35.00 -24.61
C ASP A 201 -20.24 34.25 -23.84
N GLU A 202 -20.27 34.47 -22.52
CA GLU A 202 -21.45 35.11 -21.93
C GLU A 202 -21.02 36.05 -20.79
N GLU A 203 -20.90 37.33 -21.15
CA GLU A 203 -20.76 38.48 -20.28
C GLU A 203 -22.03 38.61 -19.42
N VAL A 204 -21.98 38.18 -18.16
CA VAL A 204 -23.02 38.50 -17.17
C VAL A 204 -22.68 39.83 -16.49
N ASP A 205 -23.39 40.84 -16.96
CA ASP A 205 -23.49 42.22 -16.48
C ASP A 205 -23.58 42.33 -14.95
N ALA A 206 -22.74 43.20 -14.39
CA ALA A 206 -22.50 43.37 -12.96
C ALA A 206 -23.22 44.60 -12.38
N ASP A 207 -24.47 44.86 -12.76
CA ASP A 207 -25.24 46.00 -12.24
C ASP A 207 -26.72 45.68 -11.99
N ALA A 208 -27.00 45.03 -10.86
CA ALA A 208 -28.32 45.08 -10.20
C ALA A 208 -28.23 44.62 -8.73
N VAL A 209 -27.65 45.45 -7.88
CA VAL A 209 -27.95 45.44 -6.44
C VAL A 209 -29.22 46.24 -6.19
N PRO A 210 -30.19 45.70 -5.44
CA PRO A 210 -30.80 46.47 -4.39
C PRO A 210 -30.49 45.84 -3.04
N ALA A 211 -29.93 46.68 -2.17
CA ALA A 211 -29.82 46.47 -0.75
C ALA A 211 -31.23 46.39 -0.12
N THR A 212 -31.42 45.44 0.79
CA THR A 212 -32.43 45.54 1.86
C THR A 212 -31.81 45.04 3.17
N GLU A 213 -32.07 45.81 4.21
CA GLU A 213 -31.42 45.87 5.51
C GLU A 213 -31.69 44.66 6.44
N GLN A 214 -30.63 44.32 7.18
CA GLN A 214 -30.52 44.11 8.63
C GLN A 214 -31.77 43.88 9.51
N GLY A 215 -31.69 42.83 10.33
CA GLY A 215 -32.39 42.60 11.61
C GLY A 215 -32.01 41.19 12.11
N GLU A 216 -30.97 41.03 12.93
CA GLU A 216 -31.01 40.94 14.41
C GLU A 216 -32.07 39.97 14.96
N ASP A 217 -31.61 38.81 15.44
CA ASP A 217 -31.93 38.13 16.71
C ASP A 217 -31.32 36.71 16.61
N ALA A 218 -30.23 36.38 17.32
CA ALA A 218 -30.23 36.01 18.74
C ALA A 218 -31.29 34.95 19.05
N ASP A 219 -30.91 33.67 19.06
CA ASP A 219 -30.79 32.92 20.31
C ASP A 219 -30.29 31.49 20.02
N ALA A 220 -29.18 31.13 20.66
CA ALA A 220 -28.67 29.78 20.76
C ALA A 220 -28.10 29.63 22.17
N ALA A 221 -28.95 29.62 23.19
CA ALA A 221 -28.62 29.05 24.50
C ALA A 221 -29.86 28.96 25.41
N GLU A 222 -30.64 27.87 25.33
CA GLU A 222 -31.36 27.27 26.48
C GLU A 222 -32.13 26.01 26.04
N GLU A 223 -31.54 24.83 26.20
CA GLU A 223 -32.29 23.57 26.46
C GLU A 223 -31.29 22.47 26.92
N GLN A 224 -30.60 22.76 28.02
CA GLN A 224 -30.06 21.76 28.95
C GLN A 224 -30.41 22.22 30.37
N GLU A 225 -31.68 22.10 30.75
CA GLU A 225 -32.15 21.85 32.12
C GLU A 225 -33.68 21.71 32.11
N GLU A 226 -34.22 20.82 32.94
CA GLU A 226 -35.64 20.52 33.19
C GLU A 226 -36.39 19.58 32.21
N LYS A 227 -36.19 18.28 32.42
CA LYS A 227 -37.25 17.34 32.83
C LYS A 227 -36.63 15.97 33.14
N SER A 228 -35.95 15.80 34.27
CA SER A 228 -36.52 15.36 35.56
C SER A 228 -38.05 15.45 35.67
N GLU A 229 -38.68 14.33 36.04
CA GLU A 229 -40.12 14.10 36.26
C GLU A 229 -40.92 13.72 35.01
N ASP A 230 -40.83 12.45 34.61
CA ASP A 230 -41.91 11.46 34.84
C ASP A 230 -41.33 10.02 34.82
#